data_AF-A0A6A3VIT0-F1
#
_entry.id   AF-A0A6A3VIT0-F1
#
_cell.length_a   1.000
_cell.length_b   1.000
_cell.length_c   1.000
_cell.angle_alpha   90.00
_cell.angle_beta   90.00
_cell.angle_gamma   90.00
#
_symmetry.space_group_name_H-M   'P 1'
#
loop_
_entity.id
_entity.type
_entity.pdbx_description
1 polymer ?
#
loop_
_entity_poly.entity_id
_entity_poly.type
_entity_poly.pdbx_seq_one_letter_code
_entity_poly.pdbx_strand_id
1 'polypeptide(L)' 'MTTPPPLSSISLAIPEQLQALPHTLDLINTFLMPKTIDAAVYNDLHQIVETYGEFRLWTVGAMDGAAARGRLDLLR' A
#
# COMPACT_ATOMS: atom_id res chain seq x y z
N MET A 1 -1.00 0.29 -17.69
CA MET A 1 -1.09 0.66 -16.26
C MET A 1 -0.71 -0.58 -15.47
N THR A 2 0.34 -0.51 -14.67
CA THR A 2 0.77 -1.62 -13.80
C THR A 2 -0.23 -1.78 -12.66
N THR A 3 -0.58 -3.01 -12.33
CA THR A 3 -1.41 -3.33 -11.16
C THR A 3 -0.52 -3.40 -9.91
N PRO A 4 -0.99 -2.92 -8.74
CA PRO A 4 -0.23 -3.07 -7.51
C PRO A 4 -0.07 -4.56 -7.18
N PRO A 5 1.06 -4.97 -6.60
CA PRO A 5 1.23 -6.35 -6.18
C PRO A 5 0.16 -6.74 -5.14
N PRO A 6 -0.28 -8.01 -5.09
CA PRO A 6 -1.24 -8.45 -4.09
C PRO A 6 -0.73 -8.23 -2.67
N LEU A 7 -1.60 -7.78 -1.76
CA LEU A 7 -1.27 -7.73 -0.34
C LEU A 7 -0.97 -9.14 0.18
N SER A 8 0.04 -9.28 1.05
CA SER A 8 0.40 -10.56 1.66
C SER A 8 -0.76 -11.19 2.44
N SER A 9 -1.60 -10.36 3.06
CA SER A 9 -2.82 -10.82 3.77
C SER A 9 -3.80 -11.53 2.84
N ILE A 10 -3.92 -11.09 1.59
CA ILE A 10 -4.79 -11.71 0.58
C ILE A 10 -4.20 -13.04 0.13
N SER A 11 -2.89 -13.06 -0.12
CA SER A 11 -2.19 -14.29 -0.51
C SER A 11 -2.30 -15.39 0.55
N LEU A 12 -2.38 -15.03 1.83
CA LEU A 12 -2.48 -15.98 2.94
C LEU A 12 -3.93 -16.38 3.30
N ALA A 13 -4.92 -15.52 3.03
CA ALA A 13 -6.29 -15.72 3.52
C ALA A 13 -7.29 -16.18 2.44
N ILE A 14 -6.98 -16.03 1.15
CA ILE A 14 -7.91 -16.35 0.08
C ILE A 14 -7.90 -17.86 -0.25
N PRO A 15 -9.07 -18.54 -0.26
CA PRO A 15 -9.20 -19.92 -0.73
C PRO A 15 -8.73 -20.11 -2.19
N GLU A 16 -8.15 -21.27 -2.52
CA GLU A 16 -7.63 -21.58 -3.86
C GLU A 16 -8.66 -21.36 -4.98
N GLN A 17 -9.94 -21.65 -4.74
CA GLN A 17 -11.01 -21.46 -5.72
C GLN A 17 -11.19 -19.98 -6.11
N LEU A 18 -10.96 -19.08 -5.16
CA LEU A 18 -10.97 -17.63 -5.39
C LEU A 18 -9.65 -17.13 -5.98
N GLN A 19 -8.53 -17.83 -5.73
CA GLN A 19 -7.25 -17.51 -6.35
C GLN A 19 -7.27 -17.70 -7.88
N ALA A 20 -8.10 -18.64 -8.36
CA ALA A 20 -8.33 -18.86 -9.78
C ALA A 20 -9.11 -17.72 -10.47
N LEU A 21 -9.65 -16.75 -9.72
CA LEU A 21 -10.46 -15.64 -10.22
C LEU A 21 -9.68 -14.31 -10.10
N PRO A 22 -8.84 -13.95 -11.08
CA PRO A 22 -7.91 -12.81 -10.96
C PRO A 22 -8.63 -11.47 -10.73
N HIS A 23 -9.75 -11.23 -11.40
CA HIS A 23 -10.52 -9.99 -11.22
C HIS A 23 -11.10 -9.83 -9.80
N THR A 24 -11.45 -10.95 -9.16
CA THR A 24 -11.94 -10.94 -7.78
C THR A 24 -10.80 -10.63 -6.81
N LEU A 25 -9.61 -11.20 -7.04
CA LEU A 25 -8.41 -10.85 -6.28
C LEU A 25 -8.06 -9.36 -6.41
N ASP A 26 -8.08 -8.82 -7.62
CA ASP A 26 -7.79 -7.40 -7.87
C ASP A 26 -8.76 -6.48 -7.13
N LEU A 27 -10.06 -6.83 -7.12
CA LEU A 27 -11.10 -6.11 -6.39
C LEU A 27 -10.84 -6.14 -4.88
N ILE A 28 -10.61 -7.31 -4.31
CA ILE A 28 -10.32 -7.46 -2.88
C ILE A 28 -9.05 -6.69 -2.51
N ASN A 29 -7.99 -6.78 -3.33
CA ASN A 29 -6.75 -6.05 -3.15
C ASN A 29 -6.98 -4.53 -3.14
N THR A 30 -7.76 -4.04 -4.09
CA THR A 30 -8.11 -2.63 -4.18
C THR A 30 -8.92 -2.17 -2.98
N PHE A 31 -9.87 -2.98 -2.49
CA PHE A 31 -10.70 -2.66 -1.33
C PHE A 31 -9.93 -2.63 -0.01
N LEU A 32 -8.97 -3.55 0.17
CA LEU A 32 -8.20 -3.66 1.40
C LEU A 32 -7.03 -2.69 1.47
N MET A 33 -6.49 -2.28 0.33
CA MET A 33 -5.40 -1.31 0.32
C MET A 33 -5.90 0.08 0.80
N PRO A 34 -5.14 0.76 1.68
CA PRO A 34 -5.42 2.13 2.08
C PRO A 34 -5.56 3.07 0.89
N LYS A 35 -6.32 4.17 1.03
CA LYS A 35 -6.47 5.18 -0.03
C LYS A 35 -5.21 6.03 -0.22
N THR A 36 -4.45 6.25 0.84
CA THR A 36 -3.23 7.07 0.85
C THR A 36 -2.07 6.28 1.44
N ILE A 37 -0.84 6.68 1.10
CA ILE A 37 0.38 6.06 1.65
C ILE A 37 0.78 6.67 3.01
N ASP A 38 0.08 7.71 3.46
CA ASP A 38 0.44 8.54 4.62
C ASP A 38 0.72 7.73 5.88
N ALA A 39 -0.08 6.70 6.15
CA ALA A 39 0.11 5.84 7.32
C ALA A 39 1.40 5.03 7.24
N ALA A 40 1.81 4.59 6.05
CA ALA A 40 3.07 3.88 5.85
C ALA A 40 4.26 4.82 6.08
N VAL A 41 4.17 6.06 5.58
CA VAL A 41 5.18 7.11 5.80
C VAL A 41 5.29 7.48 7.27
N TYR A 42 4.16 7.71 7.95
CA TYR A 42 4.14 8.05 9.37
C TYR A 42 4.74 6.95 10.26
N ASN A 43 4.54 5.68 9.91
CA ASN A 43 5.02 4.52 10.67
C ASN A 43 6.36 3.96 10.19
N ASP A 44 7.09 4.69 9.34
CA ASP A 44 8.43 4.29 8.86
C ASP A 44 8.45 2.94 8.13
N LEU A 45 7.36 2.62 7.41
CA LEU A 45 7.19 1.34 6.70
C LEU A 45 7.82 1.39 5.30
N HIS A 46 9.15 1.49 5.23
CA HIS A 46 9.93 1.64 3.99
C HIS A 46 9.50 0.67 2.88
N GLN A 47 9.41 -0.63 3.16
CA GLN A 47 9.04 -1.63 2.16
C GLN A 47 7.65 -1.37 1.57
N ILE A 48 6.70 -0.90 2.38
CA ILE A 48 5.34 -0.59 1.93
C ILE A 48 5.36 0.67 1.06
N VAL A 49 6.14 1.68 1.44
CA VAL A 49 6.31 2.92 0.64
C VAL A 49 6.93 2.60 -0.72
N GLU A 50 8.00 1.80 -0.77
CA GLU A 50 8.65 1.39 -2.02
C GLU A 50 7.73 0.55 -2.92
N THR A 51 7.00 -0.40 -2.32
CA THR A 51 6.16 -1.34 -3.08
C THR A 51 4.87 -0.69 -3.58
N TYR A 52 4.27 0.20 -2.77
CA TYR A 52 2.92 0.69 -2.99
C TYR A 52 2.81 2.20 -3.22
N GLY A 53 3.89 2.94 -3.04
CA GLY A 53 3.91 4.41 -3.13
C GLY A 53 3.52 4.95 -4.50
N GLU A 54 3.86 4.26 -5.59
CA GLU A 54 3.44 4.64 -6.95
C GLU A 54 1.95 4.39 -7.21
N PHE A 55 1.34 3.49 -6.44
CA PHE A 55 -0.06 3.10 -6.62
C PHE A 55 -1.01 3.85 -5.69
N ARG A 56 -0.50 4.69 -4.77
CA ARG A 56 -1.30 5.36 -3.75
C ARG A 56 -1.02 6.85 -3.68
N LEU A 57 -2.03 7.57 -3.22
CA LEU A 57 -1.96 9.01 -3.10
C LEU A 57 -1.03 9.40 -1.94
N TRP A 58 -0.12 10.32 -2.25
CA TRP A 58 0.66 11.05 -1.26
C TRP A 58 -0.10 12.32 -0.90
N THR A 59 -0.43 12.51 0.37
CA THR A 59 -1.06 13.75 0.84
C THR A 59 -0.08 14.57 1.67
N VAL A 60 -0.48 15.80 2.01
CA VAL A 60 0.25 16.63 2.98
C VAL A 60 0.42 15.90 4.32
N GLY A 61 -0.52 15.00 4.69
CA GLY A 61 -0.40 14.17 5.88
C GLY A 61 0.80 13.23 5.87
N ALA A 62 1.23 12.73 4.70
CA ALA A 62 2.48 11.97 4.59
C ALA A 62 3.69 12.85 4.90
N MET A 63 3.71 14.07 4.35
CA MET A 63 4.81 15.02 4.54
C MET A 63 4.92 15.47 5.99
N ASP A 64 3.80 15.88 6.59
CA ASP A 64 3.72 16.27 7.99
C ASP A 64 4.10 15.11 8.92
N GLY A 65 3.62 13.90 8.60
CA GLY A 65 3.95 12.69 9.34
C GLY A 65 5.44 12.36 9.32
N ALA A 66 6.06 12.42 8.14
CA ALA A 66 7.50 12.26 7.98
C ALA A 66 8.28 13.33 8.75
N ALA A 67 7.89 14.59 8.64
CA ALA A 67 8.54 15.70 9.34
C ALA A 67 8.46 15.53 10.86
N ALA A 68 7.28 15.21 11.39
CA ALA A 68 7.05 15.01 12.83
C ALA A 68 7.86 13.85 13.42
N ARG A 69 8.25 12.87 12.59
CA ARG A 69 9.06 11.70 12.99
C ARG A 69 10.54 11.83 12.66
N GLY A 70 10.97 12.94 12.04
CA GLY A 70 12.35 13.09 11.57
C GLY A 70 12.72 12.07 10.49
N ARG A 71 11.82 11.85 9.54
CA ARG A 71 11.89 10.85 8.45
C ARG A 71 11.66 11.45 7.06
N LEU A 72 12.15 12.66 6.84
CA LEU A 72 12.00 13.36 5.55
C LEU A 72 12.69 12.63 4.39
N ASP A 73 13.62 11.72 4.68
CA ASP A 73 14.29 10.85 3.71
C ASP A 73 13.32 9.88 3.00
N LEU A 74 12.14 9.63 3.57
CA LEU A 74 11.06 8.87 2.93
C LEU A 74 10.36 9.63 1.79
N LEU A 75 10.50 10.96 1.71
CA LEU A 75 9.77 11.82 0.75
C LEU A 75 10.52 11.99 -0.60
N ARG A 76 11.25 10.97 -1.03
CA ARG A 76 12.20 11.07 -2.14
C ARG A 76 11.56 11.24 -3.52
#